data_AF-A0A0L6UGT4-F1
#
_entry.id   AF-A0A0L6UGT4-F1
#
_cell.length_a   1.000
_cell.length_b   1.000
_cell.length_c   1.000
_cell.angle_alpha   90.00
_cell.angle_beta   90.00
_cell.angle_gamma   90.00
#
_symmetry.space_group_name_H-M   'P 1'
#
loop_
_entity.id
_entity.type
_entity.pdbx_description
1 polymer ?
#
loop_
_entity_poly.entity_id
_entity_poly.type
_entity_poly.pdbx_seq_one_letter_code
_entity_poly.pdbx_strand_id
1 'polypeptide(L)'
;MIYILTVVDSKTRYCSATPLNLKSDIYKILSNILNFESKRCNFINFTMQEYCKEHLIKCQTSDPYTLQQNGLAERHNRTIIESLRTILMDSKINRQYWSKIVKVSTLTLNQIPSHRSNKSPYELLRGRNLPLDFFHPIGNPVSFLNEPKSPSLKL
;
A
#
# COMPACT_ATOMS: atom_id res chain seq x y z
N MET A 1 6.89 14.88 8.43
CA MET A 1 6.37 14.74 7.05
C MET A 1 6.01 13.26 6.85
N ILE A 2 4.86 12.94 6.25
CA ILE A 2 4.47 11.55 5.96
C ILE A 2 4.96 11.20 4.56
N TYR A 3 5.74 10.11 4.44
CA TYR A 3 6.20 9.60 3.15
C TYR A 3 5.50 8.28 2.86
N ILE A 4 4.94 8.15 1.66
CA ILE A 4 4.28 6.94 1.18
C ILE A 4 4.84 6.65 -0.20
N LEU A 5 5.36 5.44 -0.40
CA LEU A 5 5.67 4.92 -1.72
C LEU A 5 4.46 4.17 -2.24
N THR A 6 3.93 4.63 -3.37
CA THR A 6 2.78 4.01 -4.02
C THR A 6 3.21 3.37 -5.32
N VAL A 7 2.94 2.07 -5.45
CA VAL A 7 3.19 1.28 -6.66
C VAL A 7 1.84 0.81 -7.18
N VAL A 8 1.54 1.09 -8.45
CA VAL A 8 0.27 0.71 -9.08
C VAL A 8 0.56 -0.22 -10.24
N ASP A 9 -0.01 -1.42 -10.20
CA ASP A 9 0.06 -2.35 -11.33
C ASP A 9 -0.88 -1.87 -12.44
N SER A 10 -0.33 -1.80 -13.66
CA SER A 10 -1.06 -1.25 -14.80
C SER A 10 -2.13 -2.20 -15.36
N LYS A 11 -1.98 -3.52 -15.15
CA LYS A 11 -2.90 -4.55 -15.65
C LYS A 11 -4.09 -4.75 -14.73
N THR A 12 -3.83 -4.97 -13.45
CA THR A 12 -4.83 -5.30 -12.42
C THR A 12 -5.38 -4.06 -11.71
N ARG A 13 -4.70 -2.91 -11.84
CA ARG A 13 -4.95 -1.69 -11.04
C ARG A 13 -4.71 -1.88 -9.54
N TYR A 14 -4.04 -2.96 -9.15
CA TYR A 14 -3.65 -3.19 -7.76
C TYR A 14 -2.70 -2.10 -7.30
N CYS A 15 -2.97 -1.52 -6.14
CA CYS A 15 -2.17 -0.45 -5.56
C CYS A 15 -1.50 -0.93 -4.27
N SER A 16 -0.19 -0.80 -4.18
CA SER A 16 0.58 -1.05 -2.95
C SER A 16 1.07 0.28 -2.39
N ALA A 17 0.67 0.61 -1.17
CA ALA A 17 1.10 1.81 -0.46
C ALA A 17 1.98 1.42 0.73
N THR A 18 3.27 1.72 0.63
CA THR A 18 4.24 1.40 1.67
C THR A 18 4.62 2.67 2.42
N PRO A 19 4.32 2.76 3.73
CA PRO A 19 4.74 3.89 4.55
C PRO A 19 6.27 3.91 4.67
N LEU A 20 6.86 5.09 4.54
CA LEU A 20 8.30 5.33 4.62
C LEU A 20 8.62 6.26 5.79
N ASN A 21 9.77 6.01 6.43
CA ASN A 21 10.30 6.92 7.45
C ASN A 21 11.07 8.06 6.79
N LEU A 22 11.91 7.74 5.80
CA LEU A 22 12.71 8.70 5.03
C LEU A 22 12.55 8.49 3.53
N LYS A 23 12.75 9.55 2.73
CA LYS A 23 12.80 9.44 1.26
C LYS A 23 13.95 8.55 0.78
N SER A 24 15.04 8.46 1.53
CA SER A 24 16.18 7.59 1.21
C SER A 24 15.84 6.10 1.29
N ASP A 25 14.81 5.71 2.07
CA ASP A 25 14.39 4.31 2.23
C ASP A 25 13.73 3.75 0.96
N ILE A 26 13.38 4.61 0.01
CA ILE A 26 12.77 4.26 -1.27
C ILE A 26 13.62 3.20 -1.99
N TYR A 27 14.94 3.35 -1.99
CA TYR A 27 15.84 2.42 -2.70
C TYR A 27 15.72 0.99 -2.19
N LYS A 28 15.75 0.81 -0.86
CA LYS A 28 15.67 -0.52 -0.23
C LYS A 28 14.32 -1.18 -0.46
N ILE A 29 13.24 -0.40 -0.47
CA ILE A 29 11.90 -0.95 -0.68
C ILE A 29 11.67 -1.24 -2.15
N LEU A 30 12.13 -0.38 -3.05
CA LEU A 30 12.03 -0.62 -4.48
C LEU A 30 12.87 -1.82 -4.92
N SER A 31 14.09 -2.00 -4.41
CA SER A 31 14.88 -3.21 -4.73
C SER A 31 14.16 -4.49 -4.27
N ASN A 32 13.55 -4.48 -3.08
CA ASN A 32 12.73 -5.61 -2.62
C ASN A 32 11.49 -5.85 -3.48
N ILE A 33 10.80 -4.79 -3.92
CA ILE A 33 9.60 -4.90 -4.78
C ILE A 33 9.99 -5.33 -6.19
N LEU A 34 11.07 -4.80 -6.76
CA LEU A 34 11.55 -5.11 -8.11
C LEU A 34 12.13 -6.52 -8.20
N ASN A 35 12.77 -7.01 -7.14
CA ASN A 35 13.14 -8.43 -7.01
C ASN A 35 11.91 -9.35 -7.02
N PHE A 36 10.73 -8.85 -6.63
CA PHE A 36 9.48 -9.61 -6.59
C PHE A 36 8.61 -9.43 -7.84
N GLU A 37 8.60 -8.24 -8.44
CA GLU A 37 7.82 -7.89 -9.63
C GLU A 37 8.62 -6.99 -10.58
N SER A 38 9.01 -7.55 -11.73
CA SER A 38 9.63 -6.79 -12.80
C SER A 38 8.60 -5.89 -13.48
N LYS A 39 8.53 -4.58 -13.14
CA LYS A 39 8.22 -3.48 -14.08
C LYS A 39 8.19 -2.07 -13.48
N ARG A 40 8.75 -1.16 -14.30
CA ARG A 40 8.49 0.30 -14.49
C ARG A 40 8.42 1.18 -13.24
N CYS A 41 9.46 1.99 -13.03
CA CYS A 41 9.56 2.93 -11.93
C CYS A 41 9.66 4.40 -12.41
N ASN A 42 9.00 5.31 -11.70
CA ASN A 42 8.89 6.74 -12.04
C ASN A 42 9.79 7.66 -11.18
N PHE A 43 10.68 7.13 -10.35
CA PHE A 43 11.58 7.93 -9.51
C PHE A 43 12.99 7.37 -9.57
N ILE A 44 13.94 8.08 -10.19
CA ILE A 44 15.29 7.52 -10.39
C ILE A 44 16.34 8.42 -9.75
N ASN A 45 16.94 7.95 -8.65
CA ASN A 45 18.26 8.41 -8.19
C ASN A 45 19.34 7.63 -8.98
N PHE A 46 20.56 8.15 -9.12
CA PHE A 46 21.67 7.51 -9.83
C PHE A 46 21.83 6.02 -9.47
N THR A 47 21.81 5.69 -8.18
CA THR A 47 21.88 4.32 -7.66
C THR A 47 20.74 3.42 -8.14
N MET A 48 19.53 3.97 -8.34
CA MET A 48 18.40 3.21 -8.87
C MET A 48 18.50 3.00 -10.38
N GLN A 49 19.16 3.93 -11.07
CA GLN A 49 19.43 3.85 -12.49
C GLN A 49 20.41 2.70 -12.80
N GLU A 50 21.44 2.52 -11.98
CA GLU A 50 22.36 1.38 -12.05
C GLU A 50 21.64 0.06 -11.76
N TYR A 51 20.84 -0.02 -10.69
CA TYR A 51 20.04 -1.20 -10.38
C TYR A 51 19.05 -1.57 -11.51
N CYS A 52 18.36 -0.57 -12.10
CA CYS A 52 17.49 -0.82 -13.27
C CYS A 52 18.29 -1.43 -14.45
N LYS A 53 19.51 -0.95 -14.70
CA LYS A 53 20.38 -1.45 -15.78
C LYS A 53 20.83 -2.89 -15.52
N GLU A 54 21.28 -3.19 -14.30
CA GLU A 54 21.72 -4.53 -13.89
C GLU A 54 20.60 -5.58 -14.01
N HIS A 55 19.36 -5.21 -13.66
CA HIS A 55 18.21 -6.09 -13.68
C HIS A 55 17.37 -6.03 -14.97
N LEU A 56 17.88 -5.38 -16.04
CA LEU A 56 17.19 -5.21 -17.32
C LEU A 56 15.78 -4.59 -17.22
N ILE A 57 15.57 -3.75 -16.20
CA ILE A 57 14.30 -3.07 -15.96
C ILE A 57 14.27 -1.78 -16.78
N LYS A 58 13.34 -1.70 -17.73
CA LYS A 58 13.12 -0.47 -18.50
C LYS A 58 12.47 0.60 -17.60
N CYS A 59 13.29 1.49 -17.07
CA CYS A 59 12.87 2.66 -16.32
C CYS A 59 12.52 3.79 -17.31
N GLN A 60 11.24 4.19 -17.34
CA GLN A 60 10.75 5.25 -18.21
C GLN A 60 10.30 6.40 -17.33
N THR A 61 10.94 7.56 -17.50
CA THR A 61 10.48 8.81 -16.90
C THR A 61 9.31 9.34 -17.73
N SER A 62 8.23 9.77 -17.07
CA SER A 62 7.20 10.55 -17.73
C SER A 62 7.79 11.92 -18.11
N ASP A 63 7.53 12.39 -19.33
CA ASP A 63 7.84 13.78 -19.67
C ASP A 63 7.09 14.71 -18.71
N PRO A 64 7.63 15.91 -18.38
CA PRO A 64 7.01 16.86 -17.45
C PRO A 64 5.55 17.22 -17.79
N TYR A 65 5.12 16.94 -19.04
CA TYR A 65 3.83 17.30 -19.59
C TYR A 65 2.92 16.11 -19.95
N THR A 66 3.34 14.84 -19.77
CA THR A 66 2.46 13.66 -19.95
C THR A 66 1.77 13.27 -18.65
N LEU A 67 0.88 14.15 -18.17
CA LEU A 67 0.10 14.04 -16.93
C LEU A 67 -0.78 12.78 -16.86
N GLN A 68 -1.14 12.18 -18.00
CA GLN A 68 -2.09 11.07 -18.06
C GLN A 68 -1.61 9.80 -17.36
N GLN A 69 -0.29 9.50 -17.36
CA GLN A 69 0.26 8.33 -16.68
C GLN A 69 0.41 8.55 -15.16
N ASN A 70 0.81 9.76 -14.74
CA ASN A 70 0.86 10.12 -13.32
C ASN A 70 -0.53 10.26 -12.70
N GLY A 71 -1.54 10.63 -13.49
CA GLY A 71 -2.91 10.82 -13.01
C GLY A 71 -3.55 9.59 -12.38
N LEU A 72 -3.09 8.36 -12.67
CA LEU A 72 -3.56 7.18 -11.95
C LEU A 72 -2.94 7.06 -10.55
N ALA A 73 -1.62 7.19 -10.46
CA ALA A 73 -0.90 7.14 -9.20
C ALA A 73 -1.31 8.30 -8.28
N GLU A 74 -1.45 9.51 -8.83
CA GLU A 74 -1.92 10.69 -8.10
C GLU A 74 -3.34 10.51 -7.55
N ARG A 75 -4.26 9.94 -8.34
CA ARG A 75 -5.62 9.63 -7.86
C ARG A 75 -5.60 8.62 -6.72
N HIS A 76 -4.83 7.54 -6.86
CA HIS A 76 -4.68 6.57 -5.75
C HIS A 76 -4.07 7.20 -4.51
N ASN A 77 -3.03 8.03 -4.67
CA ASN A 77 -2.41 8.75 -3.55
C ASN A 77 -3.41 9.65 -2.83
N ARG A 78 -4.22 10.40 -3.58
CA ARG A 78 -5.25 11.26 -3.02
C ARG A 78 -6.26 10.46 -2.22
N THR A 79 -6.81 9.40 -2.81
CA THR A 79 -7.79 8.54 -2.13
C THR A 79 -7.21 7.90 -0.86
N ILE A 80 -5.97 7.39 -0.89
CA ILE A 80 -5.33 6.80 0.29
C ILE A 80 -5.15 7.84 1.41
N ILE A 81 -4.72 9.05 1.08
CA ILE A 81 -4.52 10.13 2.06
C ILE A 81 -5.86 10.60 2.63
N GLU A 82 -6.89 10.71 1.80
CA GLU A 82 -8.25 11.05 2.24
C GLU A 82 -8.81 9.97 3.18
N SER A 83 -8.75 8.69 2.79
CA SER A 83 -9.18 7.58 3.65
C SER A 83 -8.41 7.55 4.98
N LEU A 84 -7.09 7.77 4.95
CA LEU A 84 -6.28 7.86 6.16
C LEU A 84 -6.79 8.97 7.10
N ARG A 85 -7.03 10.16 6.55
CA ARG A 85 -7.51 11.32 7.34
C ARG A 85 -8.89 11.03 7.93
N THR A 86 -9.82 10.50 7.14
CA THR A 86 -11.17 10.17 7.58
C THR A 86 -11.14 9.14 8.69
N ILE A 87 -10.41 8.03 8.52
CA ILE A 87 -10.32 6.98 9.54
C ILE A 87 -9.71 7.52 10.82
N LEU A 88 -8.61 8.30 10.75
CA LEU A 88 -7.98 8.87 11.95
C LEU A 88 -8.90 9.87 12.68
N MET A 89 -9.67 10.67 11.95
CA MET A 89 -10.61 11.62 12.54
C MET A 89 -11.80 10.93 13.19
N ASP A 90 -12.39 9.95 12.51
CA ASP A 90 -13.59 9.23 12.96
C ASP A 90 -13.29 8.31 14.15
N SER A 91 -12.24 7.49 14.03
CA SER A 91 -11.85 6.52 15.07
C SER A 91 -11.22 7.13 16.32
N LYS A 92 -10.82 8.42 16.27
CA LYS A 92 -10.01 9.10 17.30
C LYS A 92 -8.71 8.36 17.65
N ILE A 93 -8.22 7.51 16.75
CA ILE A 93 -6.95 6.78 16.93
C ILE A 93 -5.78 7.77 16.84
N ASN A 94 -4.77 7.56 17.69
CA ASN A 94 -3.56 8.39 17.67
C ASN A 94 -2.87 8.34 16.29
N ARG A 95 -2.48 9.50 15.77
CA ARG A 95 -1.77 9.66 14.48
C ARG A 95 -0.52 8.79 14.37
N GLN A 96 0.11 8.35 15.46
CA GLN A 96 1.23 7.42 15.43
C GLN A 96 0.93 6.11 14.66
N TYR A 97 -0.34 5.70 14.58
CA TYR A 97 -0.76 4.49 13.87
C TYR A 97 -1.00 4.70 12.37
N TRP A 98 -0.71 5.89 11.82
CA TRP A 98 -0.96 6.23 10.42
C TRP A 98 -0.42 5.18 9.44
N SER A 99 0.74 4.59 9.73
CA SER A 99 1.39 3.58 8.87
C SER A 99 0.57 2.28 8.76
N LYS A 100 -0.11 1.88 9.84
CA LYS A 100 -1.03 0.74 9.83
C LYS A 100 -2.32 1.11 9.11
N ILE A 101 -2.87 2.29 9.39
CA ILE A 101 -4.10 2.75 8.75
C ILE A 101 -3.92 2.86 7.24
N VAL A 102 -2.79 3.40 6.75
CA VAL A 102 -2.48 3.43 5.31
C VAL A 102 -2.55 2.03 4.69
N LYS A 103 -1.90 1.04 5.32
CA LYS A 103 -1.92 -0.34 4.81
C LYS A 103 -3.33 -0.92 4.75
N VAL A 104 -4.13 -0.71 5.80
CA VAL A 104 -5.52 -1.19 5.84
C VAL A 104 -6.37 -0.48 4.79
N SER A 105 -6.31 0.85 4.71
CA SER A 105 -7.02 1.63 3.70
C SER A 105 -6.69 1.16 2.29
N THR A 106 -5.41 0.94 1.99
CA THR A 106 -4.98 0.44 0.68
C THR A 106 -5.51 -0.97 0.41
N LEU A 107 -5.49 -1.87 1.41
CA LEU A 107 -6.06 -3.21 1.25
C LEU A 107 -7.56 -3.16 0.96
N THR A 108 -8.31 -2.32 1.69
CA THR A 108 -9.75 -2.11 1.48
C THR A 108 -10.02 -1.55 0.08
N LEU A 109 -9.26 -0.54 -0.36
CA LEU A 109 -9.39 0.01 -1.71
C LEU A 109 -9.12 -1.03 -2.80
N ASN A 110 -8.20 -1.96 -2.58
CA ASN A 110 -7.92 -3.05 -3.50
C ASN A 110 -9.02 -4.14 -3.53
N GLN A 111 -9.97 -4.15 -2.59
CA GLN A 111 -11.14 -5.03 -2.65
C GLN A 111 -12.29 -4.45 -3.47
N ILE A 112 -12.29 -3.15 -3.73
CA ILE A 112 -13.39 -2.49 -4.43
C ILE A 112 -13.21 -2.72 -5.94
N PRO A 113 -14.14 -3.41 -6.62
CA PRO A 113 -14.07 -3.57 -8.06
C PRO A 113 -14.21 -2.22 -8.77
N SER A 114 -13.52 -2.06 -9.88
CA SER A 114 -13.70 -0.90 -10.75
C SER A 114 -15.02 -1.02 -11.50
N HIS A 115 -15.65 0.10 -11.88
CA HIS A 115 -16.83 0.10 -12.77
C HIS A 115 -16.64 -0.74 -14.05
N ARG A 116 -15.40 -1.01 -14.47
CA ARG A 116 -15.08 -1.78 -15.68
C ARG A 116 -14.86 -3.28 -15.44
N SER A 117 -14.92 -3.76 -14.20
CA SER A 117 -14.61 -5.14 -13.83
C SER A 117 -15.45 -5.59 -12.64
N ASN A 118 -16.01 -6.80 -12.71
CA ASN A 118 -16.68 -7.41 -11.56
C ASN A 118 -15.71 -8.01 -10.53
N LYS A 119 -14.41 -8.05 -10.86
CA LYS A 119 -13.34 -8.53 -9.97
C LYS A 119 -12.58 -7.37 -9.36
N SER A 120 -12.19 -7.53 -8.09
CA SER A 120 -11.38 -6.54 -7.39
C SER A 120 -9.91 -6.55 -7.87
N PRO A 121 -9.19 -5.42 -7.75
CA PRO A 121 -7.75 -5.40 -8.02
C PRO A 121 -6.97 -6.48 -7.25
N TYR A 122 -7.37 -6.78 -6.02
CA TYR A 122 -6.77 -7.85 -5.22
C TYR A 122 -6.99 -9.23 -5.85
N GLU A 123 -8.22 -9.55 -6.25
CA GLU A 123 -8.54 -10.81 -6.92
C GLU A 123 -7.77 -10.97 -8.24
N LEU A 124 -7.66 -9.88 -9.01
CA LEU A 124 -6.96 -9.89 -10.29
C LEU A 124 -5.46 -10.14 -10.13
N LEU A 125 -4.83 -9.62 -9.07
CA LEU A 125 -3.40 -9.82 -8.80
C LEU A 125 -3.13 -11.15 -8.09
N ARG A 126 -3.93 -11.51 -7.08
CA ARG A 126 -3.67 -12.66 -6.20
C ARG A 126 -4.39 -13.94 -6.61
N GLY A 127 -5.32 -13.87 -7.58
CA GLY A 127 -6.10 -15.00 -8.04
C GLY A 127 -7.09 -15.54 -6.99
N ARG A 128 -7.31 -14.83 -5.88
CA ARG A 128 -8.21 -15.22 -4.79
C ARG A 128 -8.93 -14.01 -4.21
N ASN A 129 -10.12 -14.22 -3.68
CA ASN A 129 -10.88 -13.19 -2.97
C ASN A 129 -10.53 -13.16 -1.48
N LEU A 130 -10.68 -12.00 -0.84
CA LEU A 130 -10.74 -11.91 0.62
C LEU A 130 -12.21 -11.93 1.06
N PRO A 131 -12.59 -12.82 1.99
CA PRO A 131 -13.95 -12.82 2.53
C PRO A 131 -14.22 -11.50 3.26
N LEU A 132 -15.48 -11.04 3.26
CA LEU A 132 -15.86 -9.80 3.94
C LEU A 132 -15.56 -9.83 5.44
N ASP A 133 -15.69 -11.00 6.07
CA ASP A 133 -15.41 -11.24 7.49
C ASP A 133 -13.92 -11.04 7.86
N PHE A 134 -13.04 -10.94 6.87
CA PHE A 134 -11.65 -10.54 7.10
C PHE A 134 -11.55 -9.09 7.62
N PHE A 135 -12.46 -8.21 7.19
CA PHE A 135 -12.42 -6.78 7.50
C PHE A 135 -13.20 -6.48 8.78
N HIS A 136 -12.53 -5.79 9.70
CA HIS A 136 -13.11 -5.37 10.97
C HIS A 136 -13.18 -3.84 11.04
N PRO A 137 -14.24 -3.25 11.63
CA PRO A 137 -14.33 -1.82 11.84
C PRO A 137 -13.13 -1.29 12.64
N ILE A 138 -12.54 -0.19 12.18
CA ILE A 138 -11.42 0.46 12.85
C ILE A 138 -11.96 1.47 13.86
N GLY A 139 -11.43 1.49 15.07
CA GLY A 139 -11.75 2.53 16.07
C GLY A 139 -12.88 2.21 17.03
N ASN A 140 -13.53 1.06 16.89
CA ASN A 140 -14.54 0.63 17.84
C ASN A 140 -13.84 0.29 19.18
N PRO A 141 -14.28 0.83 20.33
CA PRO A 141 -13.76 0.43 21.64
C PRO A 141 -13.98 -1.07 21.84
N VAL A 142 -12.89 -1.82 21.97
CA VAL A 142 -12.92 -3.26 22.29
C VAL A 142 -12.44 -3.44 23.72
N SER A 143 -13.24 -4.13 24.54
CA SER A 143 -12.80 -4.61 25.85
C SER A 143 -12.10 -5.95 25.66
N PHE A 144 -10.84 -6.06 26.09
CA PHE A 144 -10.13 -7.34 26.15
C PHE A 144 -9.89 -7.69 27.62
N LEU A 145 -10.22 -8.94 28.00
CA LEU A 145 -9.90 -9.47 29.32
C LEU A 145 -8.47 -10.03 29.25
N ASN A 146 -7.54 -9.41 29.97
CA ASN A 146 -6.23 -10.01 30.20
C ASN A 146 -6.41 -11.15 31.22
N GLU A 147 -6.58 -12.38 30.75
CA GLU A 147 -6.49 -13.53 31.63
C GLU A 147 -5.07 -13.58 32.24
N PRO A 148 -4.94 -13.67 33.58
CA PRO A 148 -3.64 -13.91 34.17
C PRO A 148 -3.14 -15.24 33.62
N LYS A 149 -1.90 -15.25 33.10
CA LYS A 149 -1.24 -16.50 32.70
C LYS A 149 -1.34 -17.45 33.89
N SER A 150 -2.15 -18.51 33.76
CA SER A 150 -2.13 -19.59 34.73
C SER A 150 -0.70 -20.11 34.79
N PRO A 151 -0.07 -20.22 35.97
CA PRO A 151 1.14 -20.99 36.09
C PRO A 151 0.78 -22.39 35.58
N SER A 152 1.49 -22.84 34.56
CA SER A 152 1.34 -24.16 33.98
C SER A 152 1.35 -25.19 35.12
N LEU A 153 0.17 -25.73 35.42
CA LEU A 153 0.04 -26.94 36.21
C LEU A 153 0.69 -28.05 35.39
N LYS A 154 1.98 -28.29 35.66
CA LYS A 154 2.64 -29.54 35.35
C LYS A 154 1.96 -30.60 36.20
N LEU A 155 1.11 -31.41 35.57
CA LEU A 155 0.86 -32.78 35.98
C LEU A 155 1.90 -33.67 35.30
#